data_AF-A0AA50HVF4-F1
#
_entry.id   AF-A0AA50HVF4-F1
#
_cell.length_a   1.000
_cell.length_b   1.000
_cell.length_c   1.000
_cell.angle_alpha   90.00
_cell.angle_beta   90.00
_cell.angle_gamma   90.00
#
_symmetry.space_group_name_H-M   'P 1'
#
loop_
_entity.id
_entity.type
_entity.pdbx_description
1 polymer ?
#
loop_
_entity_poly.entity_id
_entity_poly.type
_entity_poly.pdbx_seq_one_letter_code
_entity_poly.pdbx_strand_id
1 'polypeptide(L)'
;MIAIANVVINAIRNGGGSSGEGGGGLAASSDPQVGIAQIQVGLLASAKELKKELDELALSADTGTANGRSLVLQEATLALLRHPEYWVYGSSQSDKVRLSAAEAAFNQLALTERSKFTDETLSNFNNQLRQGGRATAIGGDSPDAVPDGAGEYILVTIIAAALGNLNLPAVNDSSQLKQSLQTLGGISSDRLLAIEVLWTPQEEGDTLTSNDIISEYPDLRLV
;
A
#
# COMPACT_ATOMS: atom_id res chain seq x y z
N MET A 1 2.21 -12.06 17.04
CA MET A 1 3.45 -11.73 16.28
C MET A 1 2.92 -11.11 15.02
N ILE A 2 3.09 -9.81 14.80
CA ILE A 2 2.28 -9.10 13.78
C ILE A 2 2.79 -9.47 12.37
N ALA A 3 1.92 -10.09 11.59
CA ALA A 3 2.15 -10.46 10.20
C ALA A 3 1.58 -9.43 9.21
N ILE A 4 2.14 -9.37 7.98
CA ILE A 4 1.64 -8.53 6.87
C ILE A 4 1.25 -9.39 5.65
N ALA A 5 0.19 -8.99 4.91
CA ALA A 5 0.14 -9.26 3.46
C ALA A 5 0.58 -8.05 2.69
N ASN A 6 1.20 -8.35 1.57
CA ASN A 6 1.49 -7.37 0.55
C ASN A 6 0.96 -7.86 -0.81
N VAL A 7 0.37 -6.94 -1.56
CA VAL A 7 0.31 -7.04 -3.02
C VAL A 7 1.36 -6.08 -3.54
N VAL A 8 2.45 -6.61 -4.07
CA VAL A 8 3.62 -5.84 -4.52
C VAL A 8 3.66 -5.84 -6.03
N ILE A 9 3.60 -4.67 -6.65
CA ILE A 9 3.52 -4.59 -8.11
C ILE A 9 4.56 -3.63 -8.67
N ASN A 10 5.63 -4.20 -9.23
CA ASN A 10 6.67 -3.44 -9.92
C ASN A 10 6.65 -3.73 -11.42
N ALA A 11 6.28 -2.71 -12.19
CA ALA A 11 6.44 -2.71 -13.64
C ALA A 11 7.20 -1.47 -14.13
N ILE A 12 8.12 -0.93 -13.32
CA ILE A 12 9.04 0.10 -13.81
C ILE A 12 10.08 -0.62 -14.67
N ARG A 13 9.67 -0.96 -15.89
CA ARG A 13 10.59 -1.41 -16.92
C ARG A 13 11.36 -0.18 -17.37
N ASN A 14 12.60 -0.08 -16.88
CA ASN A 14 13.60 0.78 -17.47
C ASN A 14 13.66 0.44 -18.97
N GLY A 15 13.28 1.38 -19.83
CA GLY A 15 13.30 1.25 -21.29
C GLY A 15 14.73 1.27 -21.85
N GLY A 16 15.62 0.45 -21.30
CA GLY A 16 17.03 0.33 -21.68
C GLY A 16 17.30 -0.95 -22.46
N GLY A 17 16.59 -1.16 -23.56
CA GLY A 17 16.83 -2.26 -24.49
C GLY A 17 17.10 -1.72 -25.89
N SER A 18 18.37 -1.53 -26.24
CA SER A 18 18.78 -1.16 -27.60
C SER A 18 20.15 -1.78 -27.91
N SER A 19 20.11 -3.06 -28.29
CA SER A 19 21.07 -3.63 -29.24
C SER A 19 20.67 -3.20 -30.65
N GLY A 20 21.44 -2.32 -31.26
CA GLY A 20 21.23 -1.86 -32.63
C GLY A 20 22.13 -0.68 -33.01
N GLU A 21 23.25 -0.97 -33.67
CA GLU A 21 24.04 0.01 -34.41
C GLU A 21 23.17 0.70 -35.49
N GLY A 22 23.15 2.04 -35.49
CA GLY A 22 22.49 2.84 -36.52
C GLY A 22 22.33 4.29 -36.10
N GLY A 23 23.16 5.18 -36.65
CA GLY A 23 23.24 6.59 -36.24
C GLY A 23 22.05 7.47 -36.63
N GLY A 24 21.95 8.61 -35.94
CA GLY A 24 21.22 9.79 -36.39
C GLY A 24 20.04 10.20 -35.51
N GLY A 25 20.24 11.27 -34.72
CA GLY A 25 19.15 12.04 -34.10
C GLY A 25 19.17 11.99 -32.57
N LEU A 26 19.77 13.01 -31.96
CA LEU A 26 19.70 13.29 -30.53
C LEU A 26 18.28 13.77 -30.18
N ALA A 27 17.30 12.87 -30.18
CA ALA A 27 16.03 13.14 -29.52
C ALA A 27 16.35 13.18 -28.01
N ALA A 28 16.24 14.36 -27.41
CA ALA A 28 16.37 14.52 -25.97
C ALA A 28 15.48 13.46 -25.30
N SER A 29 16.10 12.49 -24.62
CA SER A 29 15.40 11.52 -23.81
C SER A 29 14.67 12.29 -22.72
N SER A 30 13.39 12.60 -22.95
CA SER A 30 12.56 13.20 -21.91
C SER A 30 12.47 12.17 -20.79
N ASP A 31 13.10 12.47 -19.65
CA ASP A 31 12.93 11.74 -18.39
C ASP A 31 11.74 12.37 -17.66
N PRO A 32 10.51 11.85 -17.87
CA PRO A 32 9.30 12.49 -17.37
C PRO A 32 9.27 12.44 -15.83
N GLN A 33 8.45 13.31 -15.25
CA GLN A 33 8.20 13.25 -13.82
C GLN A 33 7.26 12.10 -13.47
N VAL A 34 7.50 11.49 -12.32
CA VAL A 34 6.65 10.50 -11.69
C VAL A 34 6.27 11.00 -10.31
N GLY A 35 4.97 11.00 -10.04
CA GLY A 35 4.44 11.21 -8.71
C GLY A 35 4.44 9.88 -7.95
N ILE A 36 5.02 9.87 -6.76
CA ILE A 36 4.93 8.75 -5.81
C ILE A 36 4.02 9.22 -4.69
N ALA A 37 3.00 8.44 -4.39
CA ALA A 37 2.06 8.75 -3.32
C ALA A 37 1.94 7.58 -2.36
N GLN A 38 1.69 7.92 -1.10
CA GLN A 38 1.35 6.99 -0.05
C GLN A 38 0.11 7.51 0.68
N ILE A 39 -0.85 6.62 0.92
CA ILE A 39 -1.98 6.85 1.81
C ILE A 39 -1.95 5.75 2.87
N GLN A 40 -2.06 6.13 4.13
CA GLN A 40 -2.21 5.19 5.24
C GLN A 40 -3.55 5.46 5.94
N VAL A 41 -4.28 4.41 6.24
CA VAL A 41 -5.60 4.48 6.89
C VAL A 41 -5.63 3.51 8.06
N GLY A 42 -5.73 4.06 9.27
CA GLY A 42 -5.96 3.29 10.50
C GLY A 42 -7.45 3.11 10.71
N LEU A 43 -7.88 1.86 10.72
CA LEU A 43 -9.27 1.42 10.80
C LEU A 43 -9.54 0.71 12.12
N LEU A 44 -10.76 0.76 12.62
CA LEU A 44 -11.19 -0.13 13.70
C LEU A 44 -11.11 -1.61 13.27
N ALA A 45 -10.66 -2.50 14.15
CA ALA A 45 -10.56 -3.93 13.88
C ALA A 45 -11.90 -4.64 13.62
N SER A 46 -13.02 -3.96 13.88
CA SER A 46 -14.34 -4.39 13.41
C SER A 46 -14.45 -4.46 11.88
N ALA A 47 -13.51 -3.85 11.14
CA ALA A 47 -13.39 -3.93 9.69
C ALA A 47 -12.88 -5.31 9.18
N LYS A 48 -13.37 -6.42 9.76
CA LYS A 48 -13.00 -7.78 9.34
C LYS A 48 -13.38 -8.09 7.90
N GLU A 49 -14.50 -7.53 7.44
CA GLU A 49 -14.96 -7.66 6.06
C GLU A 49 -13.97 -7.02 5.08
N LEU A 50 -13.47 -5.81 5.39
CA LEU A 50 -12.47 -5.12 4.57
C LEU A 50 -11.19 -5.95 4.41
N LYS A 51 -10.69 -6.57 5.48
CA LYS A 51 -9.51 -7.42 5.42
C LYS A 51 -9.72 -8.61 4.47
N LYS A 52 -10.88 -9.27 4.56
CA LYS A 52 -11.24 -10.36 3.65
C LYS A 52 -11.34 -9.88 2.20
N GLU A 53 -11.92 -8.71 1.95
CA GLU A 53 -11.97 -8.12 0.60
C GLU A 53 -10.56 -7.86 0.05
N LEU A 54 -9.64 -7.36 0.87
CA LEU A 54 -8.24 -7.14 0.49
C LEU A 54 -7.48 -8.46 0.24
N ASP A 55 -7.70 -9.48 1.07
CA ASP A 55 -7.13 -10.82 0.89
C ASP A 55 -7.62 -11.44 -0.44
N GLU A 56 -8.92 -11.35 -0.75
CA GLU A 56 -9.49 -11.85 -2.01
C GLU A 56 -8.96 -11.09 -3.23
N LEU A 57 -8.83 -9.76 -3.13
CA LEU A 57 -8.22 -8.93 -4.16
C LEU A 57 -6.77 -9.35 -4.42
N ALA A 58 -6.01 -9.62 -3.37
CA ALA A 58 -4.62 -10.05 -3.47
C ALA A 58 -4.45 -11.42 -4.12
N LEU A 59 -5.38 -12.34 -3.87
CA LEU A 59 -5.36 -13.69 -4.45
C LEU A 59 -5.76 -13.72 -5.92
N SER A 60 -6.58 -12.78 -6.38
CA SER A 60 -7.20 -12.78 -7.71
C SER A 60 -6.58 -11.79 -8.70
N ALA A 61 -5.83 -10.79 -8.23
CA ALA A 61 -5.30 -9.73 -9.07
C ALA A 61 -4.17 -10.18 -10.02
N ASP A 62 -4.35 -9.95 -11.34
CA ASP A 62 -3.27 -10.05 -12.33
C ASP A 62 -2.44 -8.76 -12.38
N THR A 63 -1.52 -8.66 -11.45
CA THR A 63 -0.68 -7.48 -11.24
C THR A 63 0.40 -7.29 -12.31
N GLY A 64 0.60 -8.27 -13.19
CA GLY A 64 1.55 -8.19 -14.31
C GLY A 64 1.14 -7.20 -15.41
N THR A 65 -0.13 -6.79 -15.43
CA THR A 65 -0.70 -5.93 -16.47
C THR A 65 -1.05 -4.53 -15.96
N ALA A 66 -1.07 -3.53 -16.85
CA ALA A 66 -1.48 -2.17 -16.50
C ALA A 66 -2.94 -2.10 -16.02
N ASN A 67 -3.83 -2.86 -16.65
CA ASN A 67 -5.22 -2.94 -16.26
C ASN A 67 -5.40 -3.61 -14.90
N GLY A 68 -4.68 -4.70 -14.62
CA GLY A 68 -4.75 -5.34 -13.30
C GLY A 68 -4.21 -4.47 -12.18
N ARG A 69 -3.13 -3.71 -12.41
CA ARG A 69 -2.67 -2.67 -11.47
C ARG A 69 -3.75 -1.63 -11.16
N SER A 70 -4.37 -1.11 -12.20
CA SER A 70 -5.43 -0.11 -12.05
C SER A 70 -6.65 -0.68 -11.33
N LEU A 71 -6.99 -1.93 -11.58
CA LEU A 71 -8.08 -2.63 -10.89
C LEU A 71 -7.77 -2.78 -9.41
N VAL A 72 -6.57 -3.24 -9.04
CA VAL A 72 -6.16 -3.33 -7.63
C VAL A 72 -6.26 -1.97 -6.94
N LEU A 73 -5.78 -0.91 -7.59
CA LEU A 73 -5.85 0.44 -7.04
C LEU A 73 -7.30 0.88 -6.81
N GLN A 74 -8.15 0.66 -7.79
CA GLN A 74 -9.57 1.03 -7.73
C GLN A 74 -10.31 0.23 -6.66
N GLU A 75 -10.15 -1.08 -6.63
CA GLU A 75 -10.82 -1.94 -5.64
C GLU A 75 -10.33 -1.65 -4.22
N ALA A 76 -9.02 -1.49 -3.99
CA ALA A 76 -8.49 -1.17 -2.66
C ALA A 76 -8.97 0.21 -2.17
N THR A 77 -8.93 1.23 -3.03
CA THR A 77 -9.43 2.56 -2.66
C THR A 77 -10.95 2.57 -2.47
N LEU A 78 -11.70 1.82 -3.28
CA LEU A 78 -13.14 1.71 -3.16
C LEU A 78 -13.56 0.96 -1.89
N ALA A 79 -12.85 -0.12 -1.53
CA ALA A 79 -13.11 -0.85 -0.29
C ALA A 79 -12.94 0.07 0.93
N LEU A 80 -11.89 0.89 0.97
CA LEU A 80 -11.73 1.91 2.01
C LEU A 80 -12.85 2.96 2.00
N LEU A 81 -13.28 3.42 0.81
CA LEU A 81 -14.34 4.42 0.64
C LEU A 81 -15.74 3.91 0.96
N ARG A 82 -15.98 2.58 0.93
CA ARG A 82 -17.25 1.96 1.34
C ARG A 82 -17.44 1.91 2.85
N HIS A 83 -16.34 1.99 3.60
CA HIS A 83 -16.35 1.87 5.06
C HIS A 83 -15.75 3.09 5.78
N PRO A 84 -16.21 4.33 5.49
CA PRO A 84 -15.69 5.52 6.16
C PRO A 84 -15.97 5.53 7.66
N GLU A 85 -16.97 4.79 8.14
CA GLU A 85 -17.31 4.63 9.56
C GLU A 85 -16.21 3.94 10.38
N TYR A 86 -15.28 3.24 9.74
CA TYR A 86 -14.17 2.58 10.41
C TYR A 86 -12.91 3.44 10.44
N TRP A 87 -12.85 4.56 9.72
CA TRP A 87 -11.66 5.42 9.71
C TRP A 87 -11.46 6.07 11.07
N VAL A 88 -10.27 5.88 11.64
CA VAL A 88 -9.85 6.53 12.89
C VAL A 88 -8.62 7.38 12.65
N TYR A 89 -7.67 6.86 11.87
CA TYR A 89 -6.46 7.57 11.52
C TYR A 89 -6.27 7.66 10.01
N GLY A 90 -5.64 8.74 9.55
CA GLY A 90 -5.29 8.94 8.16
C GLY A 90 -3.99 9.72 8.01
N SER A 91 -3.21 9.37 6.99
CA SER A 91 -2.12 10.18 6.48
C SER A 91 -2.10 10.09 4.96
N SER A 92 -1.57 11.12 4.32
CA SER A 92 -1.16 10.99 2.94
C SER A 92 0.05 11.84 2.63
N GLN A 93 0.94 11.29 1.83
CA GLN A 93 2.18 11.90 1.41
C GLN A 93 2.31 11.74 -0.10
N SER A 94 2.93 12.72 -0.76
CA SER A 94 3.20 12.64 -2.19
C SER A 94 4.47 13.38 -2.54
N ASP A 95 5.36 12.71 -3.26
CA ASP A 95 6.63 13.22 -3.74
C ASP A 95 6.72 13.15 -5.26
N LYS A 96 7.70 13.88 -5.81
CA LYS A 96 7.96 13.91 -7.26
C LYS A 96 9.41 13.55 -7.52
N VAL A 97 9.60 12.57 -8.37
CA VAL A 97 10.91 12.10 -8.81
C VAL A 97 10.94 12.03 -10.33
N ARG A 98 12.15 11.83 -10.86
CA ARG A 98 12.34 11.49 -12.28
C ARG A 98 11.97 10.03 -12.50
N LEU A 99 11.50 9.67 -13.69
CA LEU A 99 11.19 8.28 -14.05
C LEU A 99 12.39 7.36 -13.84
N SER A 100 13.59 7.85 -14.16
CA SER A 100 14.85 7.13 -13.92
C SER A 100 15.12 6.76 -12.45
N ALA A 101 14.57 7.52 -11.50
CA ALA A 101 14.72 7.29 -10.06
C ALA A 101 13.45 6.72 -9.40
N ALA A 102 12.35 6.61 -10.15
CA ALA A 102 11.04 6.26 -9.61
C ALA A 102 11.02 4.87 -8.98
N GLU A 103 11.71 3.90 -9.57
CA GLU A 103 11.75 2.52 -9.05
C GLU A 103 12.47 2.45 -7.72
N ALA A 104 13.63 3.11 -7.61
CA ALA A 104 14.40 3.14 -6.38
C ALA A 104 13.59 3.83 -5.26
N ALA A 105 12.96 4.96 -5.55
CA ALA A 105 12.16 5.70 -4.57
C ALA A 105 10.90 4.91 -4.13
N PHE A 106 10.20 4.27 -5.07
CA PHE A 106 9.05 3.41 -4.74
C PHE A 106 9.47 2.22 -3.87
N ASN A 107 10.54 1.50 -4.27
CA ASN A 107 11.04 0.35 -3.52
C ASN A 107 11.54 0.73 -2.13
N GLN A 108 12.18 1.89 -1.98
CA GLN A 108 12.61 2.39 -0.68
C GLN A 108 11.41 2.59 0.25
N LEU A 109 10.35 3.24 -0.25
CA LEU A 109 9.15 3.48 0.54
C LEU A 109 8.44 2.17 0.93
N ALA A 110 8.28 1.26 -0.03
CA ALA A 110 7.75 -0.07 0.19
C ALA A 110 8.57 -0.86 1.23
N LEU A 111 9.89 -0.84 1.14
CA LEU A 111 10.78 -1.51 2.09
C LEU A 111 10.70 -0.89 3.48
N THR A 112 10.61 0.43 3.59
CA THR A 112 10.40 1.11 4.87
C THR A 112 9.11 0.64 5.53
N GLU A 113 8.02 0.58 4.78
CA GLU A 113 6.74 0.11 5.31
C GLU A 113 6.78 -1.37 5.71
N ARG A 114 7.40 -2.24 4.91
CA ARG A 114 7.55 -3.67 5.26
C ARG A 114 8.50 -3.90 6.44
N SER A 115 9.51 -3.06 6.62
CA SER A 115 10.52 -3.21 7.69
C SER A 115 9.96 -2.98 9.09
N LYS A 116 8.77 -2.37 9.20
CA LYS A 116 8.07 -2.16 10.47
C LYS A 116 7.54 -3.45 11.08
N PHE A 117 7.58 -4.58 10.35
CA PHE A 117 7.02 -5.85 10.81
C PHE A 117 7.99 -7.02 10.62
N THR A 118 7.79 -8.04 11.46
CA THR A 118 8.76 -9.10 11.68
C THR A 118 8.58 -10.29 10.72
N ASP A 119 7.36 -10.54 10.21
CA ASP A 119 7.05 -11.70 9.35
C ASP A 119 6.07 -11.35 8.20
N GLU A 120 6.33 -11.88 7.00
CA GLU A 120 5.49 -11.71 5.79
C GLU A 120 4.75 -13.03 5.49
N THR A 121 3.42 -13.02 5.54
CA THR A 121 2.58 -14.23 5.42
C THR A 121 1.97 -14.44 4.03
N LEU A 122 1.61 -13.36 3.33
CA LEU A 122 1.13 -13.41 1.95
C LEU A 122 1.84 -12.33 1.12
N SER A 123 2.46 -12.72 0.01
CA SER A 123 2.96 -11.77 -0.98
C SER A 123 2.49 -12.15 -2.38
N ASN A 124 1.91 -11.19 -3.11
CA ASN A 124 1.67 -11.31 -4.55
C ASN A 124 2.64 -10.36 -5.27
N PHE A 125 3.70 -10.91 -5.85
CA PHE A 125 4.71 -10.15 -6.60
C PHE A 125 4.69 -10.53 -8.08
N ASN A 126 4.36 -9.59 -8.98
CA ASN A 126 4.32 -9.84 -10.43
C ASN A 126 3.50 -11.09 -10.81
N ASN A 127 2.30 -11.22 -10.23
CA ASN A 127 1.42 -12.37 -10.40
C ASN A 127 2.04 -13.71 -9.95
N GLN A 128 3.06 -13.67 -9.08
CA GLN A 128 3.57 -14.81 -8.34
C GLN A 128 3.08 -14.71 -6.90
N LEU A 129 2.06 -15.50 -6.58
CA LEU A 129 1.58 -15.64 -5.22
C LEU A 129 2.54 -16.52 -4.43
N ARG A 130 3.09 -15.97 -3.34
CA ARG A 130 3.84 -16.68 -2.32
C ARG A 130 3.06 -16.60 -1.02
N GLN A 131 2.58 -17.75 -0.56
CA GLN A 131 2.08 -17.89 0.79
C GLN A 131 3.25 -18.31 1.67
N GLY A 132 3.73 -17.39 2.50
CA GLY A 132 4.73 -17.67 3.51
C GLY A 132 4.09 -18.51 4.60
N GLY A 133 4.18 -19.84 4.47
CA GLY A 133 3.89 -20.72 5.58
C GLY A 133 5.02 -20.62 6.60
N ARG A 134 4.73 -20.20 7.84
CA ARG A 134 5.65 -20.49 8.94
C ARG A 134 4.94 -21.16 10.10
N ALA A 135 5.69 -22.11 10.64
CA ALA A 135 5.33 -23.10 11.62
C ALA A 135 4.57 -22.51 12.82
N THR A 136 3.60 -23.29 13.28
CA THR A 136 3.05 -23.30 14.63
C THR A 136 4.06 -22.80 15.67
N ALA A 137 3.96 -21.54 16.05
CA ALA A 137 4.50 -21.09 17.33
C ALA A 137 3.52 -21.58 18.40
N ILE A 138 3.87 -22.71 19.00
CA ILE A 138 3.20 -23.23 20.20
C ILE A 138 3.36 -22.20 21.32
N GLY A 139 2.23 -21.81 21.92
CA GLY A 139 2.14 -21.54 23.36
C GLY A 139 2.48 -20.13 23.82
N GLY A 140 1.45 -19.41 24.22
CA GLY A 140 1.53 -18.20 25.03
C GLY A 140 0.18 -17.89 25.65
N ASP A 141 -0.42 -18.87 26.35
CA ASP A 141 -1.58 -18.63 27.21
C ASP A 141 -1.13 -17.67 28.33
N SER A 142 -1.54 -16.40 28.25
CA SER A 142 -1.40 -15.43 29.32
C SER A 142 -2.82 -15.11 29.82
N PRO A 143 -3.26 -15.72 30.94
CA PRO A 143 -4.54 -15.40 31.54
C PRO A 143 -4.34 -14.23 32.47
N ASP A 144 -4.21 -13.01 31.93
CA ASP A 144 -4.39 -11.74 32.66
C ASP A 144 -4.23 -10.57 31.67
N ALA A 145 -5.21 -10.41 30.78
CA ALA A 145 -5.40 -9.16 30.05
C ALA A 145 -6.53 -8.38 30.74
N VAL A 146 -6.15 -7.37 31.50
CA VAL A 146 -7.04 -6.33 32.02
C VAL A 146 -7.80 -5.74 30.81
N PRO A 147 -9.14 -5.61 30.85
CA PRO A 147 -9.87 -4.94 29.79
C PRO A 147 -9.63 -3.44 29.93
N ASP A 148 -8.50 -2.96 29.40
CA ASP A 148 -8.35 -1.55 29.10
C ASP A 148 -9.00 -1.32 27.74
N GLY A 149 -9.81 -0.27 27.63
CA GLY A 149 -10.63 0.06 26.45
C GLY A 149 -9.81 0.55 25.25
N ALA A 150 -8.69 -0.11 24.96
CA ALA A 150 -7.74 0.22 23.92
C ALA A 150 -8.28 -0.26 22.56
N GLY A 151 -8.50 0.70 21.65
CA GLY A 151 -8.95 0.40 20.30
C GLY A 151 -8.04 -0.63 19.64
N GLU A 152 -8.67 -1.68 19.13
CA GLU A 152 -8.08 -2.65 18.23
C GLU A 152 -8.12 -2.05 16.82
N TYR A 153 -6.99 -1.98 16.13
CA TYR A 153 -6.92 -1.38 14.80
C TYR A 153 -6.33 -2.31 13.73
N ILE A 154 -6.68 -2.01 12.49
CA ILE A 154 -6.05 -2.52 11.28
C ILE A 154 -5.50 -1.30 10.54
N LEU A 155 -4.29 -1.39 10.02
CA LEU A 155 -3.73 -0.35 9.17
C LEU A 155 -3.67 -0.85 7.73
N VAL A 156 -4.13 -0.01 6.80
CA VAL A 156 -3.98 -0.20 5.37
C VAL A 156 -3.07 0.88 4.80
N THR A 157 -2.01 0.47 4.11
CA THR A 157 -1.10 1.36 3.38
C THR A 157 -1.23 1.12 1.89
N ILE A 158 -1.49 2.17 1.11
CA ILE A 158 -1.47 2.13 -0.36
C ILE A 158 -0.34 3.03 -0.84
N ILE A 159 0.59 2.46 -1.61
CA ILE A 159 1.65 3.20 -2.30
C ILE A 159 1.38 3.12 -3.81
N ALA A 160 1.47 4.23 -4.53
CA ALA A 160 1.33 4.24 -5.98
C ALA A 160 2.36 5.15 -6.63
N ALA A 161 2.89 4.70 -7.78
CA ALA A 161 3.70 5.53 -8.66
C ALA A 161 2.96 5.76 -9.98
N ALA A 162 2.79 7.03 -10.37
CA ALA A 162 2.08 7.40 -11.58
C ALA A 162 2.84 8.45 -12.40
N LEU A 163 2.80 8.34 -13.73
CA LEU A 163 3.36 9.33 -14.64
C LEU A 163 2.70 10.70 -14.42
N GLY A 164 3.50 11.76 -14.44
CA GLY A 164 3.06 13.13 -14.19
C GLY A 164 2.90 13.45 -12.70
N ASN A 165 2.20 14.54 -12.40
CA ASN A 165 2.01 14.95 -11.02
C ASN A 165 0.89 14.15 -10.35
N LEU A 166 1.15 13.77 -9.10
CA LEU A 166 0.19 13.24 -8.14
C LEU A 166 0.34 14.08 -6.88
N ASN A 167 -0.63 14.94 -6.60
CA ASN A 167 -0.63 15.79 -5.41
C ASN A 167 -1.75 15.30 -4.50
N LEU A 168 -1.40 14.84 -3.31
CA LEU A 168 -2.39 14.49 -2.29
C LEU A 168 -2.50 15.61 -1.26
N PRO A 169 -3.71 16.02 -0.85
CA PRO A 169 -3.87 16.97 0.24
C PRO A 169 -3.35 16.37 1.55
N ALA A 170 -2.76 17.17 2.44
CA ALA A 170 -2.46 16.71 3.78
C ALA A 170 -3.76 16.30 4.49
N VAL A 171 -3.78 15.15 5.15
CA VAL A 171 -4.96 14.61 5.83
C VAL A 171 -5.00 15.10 7.27
N ASN A 172 -6.05 15.86 7.61
CA ASN A 172 -6.33 16.34 8.96
C ASN A 172 -7.77 16.05 9.40
N ASP A 173 -8.61 15.58 8.48
CA ASP A 173 -9.99 15.19 8.69
C ASP A 173 -10.41 14.12 7.66
N SER A 174 -11.54 13.46 7.93
CA SER A 174 -12.10 12.42 7.07
C SER A 174 -12.48 12.91 5.66
N SER A 175 -12.83 14.19 5.48
CA SER A 175 -13.12 14.73 4.15
C SER A 175 -11.85 14.81 3.29
N GLN A 176 -10.73 15.21 3.88
CA GLN A 176 -9.43 15.24 3.22
C GLN A 176 -8.92 13.82 2.93
N LEU A 177 -9.10 12.88 3.87
CA LEU A 177 -8.77 11.47 3.62
C LEU A 177 -9.57 10.91 2.44
N LYS A 178 -10.88 11.17 2.41
CA LYS A 178 -11.75 10.79 1.30
C LYS A 178 -11.27 11.38 -0.03
N GLN A 179 -10.89 12.65 -0.04
CA GLN A 179 -10.37 13.31 -1.24
C GLN A 179 -9.05 12.68 -1.71
N SER A 180 -8.14 12.35 -0.79
CA SER A 180 -6.89 11.65 -1.11
C SER A 180 -7.17 10.28 -1.72
N LEU A 181 -8.05 9.48 -1.12
CA LEU A 181 -8.44 8.15 -1.64
C LEU A 181 -9.10 8.25 -3.03
N GLN A 182 -9.99 9.22 -3.25
CA GLN A 182 -10.62 9.46 -4.55
C GLN A 182 -9.60 9.89 -5.61
N THR A 183 -8.64 10.74 -5.24
CA THR A 183 -7.56 11.18 -6.15
C THR A 183 -6.68 10.00 -6.54
N LEU A 184 -6.34 9.13 -5.59
CA LEU A 184 -5.54 7.94 -5.84
C LEU A 184 -6.29 6.90 -6.69
N GLY A 185 -7.55 6.58 -6.34
CA GLY A 185 -8.39 5.63 -7.09
C GLY A 185 -8.74 6.08 -8.51
N GLY A 186 -8.66 7.39 -8.78
CA GLY A 186 -8.90 7.98 -10.11
C GLY A 186 -7.71 7.93 -11.07
N ILE A 187 -6.57 7.34 -10.69
CA ILE A 187 -5.40 7.21 -11.57
C ILE A 187 -5.74 6.22 -12.70
N SER A 188 -5.53 6.65 -13.94
CA SER A 188 -5.77 5.84 -15.13
C SER A 188 -4.68 4.78 -15.36
N SER A 189 -5.06 3.65 -15.96
CA SER A 189 -4.17 2.50 -16.14
C SER A 189 -2.94 2.79 -17.00
N ASP A 190 -3.02 3.74 -17.93
CA ASP A 190 -1.92 4.20 -18.78
C ASP A 190 -0.89 5.05 -18.01
N ARG A 191 -1.30 5.67 -16.89
CA ARG A 191 -0.41 6.46 -16.03
C ARG A 191 0.17 5.65 -14.87
N LEU A 192 -0.51 4.61 -14.40
CA LEU A 192 -0.11 3.84 -13.23
C LEU A 192 1.07 2.90 -13.53
N LEU A 193 2.24 3.24 -12.98
CA LEU A 193 3.50 2.52 -13.18
C LEU A 193 3.66 1.36 -12.19
N ALA A 194 3.37 1.62 -10.92
CA ALA A 194 3.51 0.68 -9.83
C ALA A 194 2.46 0.95 -8.74
N ILE A 195 2.10 -0.09 -8.01
CA ILE A 195 1.21 -0.01 -6.86
C ILE A 195 1.60 -1.07 -5.85
N GLU A 196 1.50 -0.72 -4.58
CA GLU A 196 1.58 -1.65 -3.47
C GLU A 196 0.44 -1.40 -2.50
N VAL A 197 -0.20 -2.47 -2.06
CA VAL A 197 -1.22 -2.43 -1.01
C VAL A 197 -0.74 -3.36 0.10
N LEU A 198 -0.60 -2.80 1.31
CA LEU A 198 -0.22 -3.51 2.52
C LEU A 198 -1.36 -3.40 3.53
N TRP A 199 -1.67 -4.47 4.25
CA TRP A 199 -2.55 -4.40 5.40
C TRP A 199 -2.04 -5.24 6.56
N THR A 200 -2.20 -4.71 7.77
CA THR A 200 -1.69 -5.32 8.99
C THR A 200 -2.64 -5.05 10.17
N PRO A 201 -2.81 -5.99 11.12
CA PRO A 201 -2.23 -7.32 11.12
C PRO A 201 -2.94 -8.25 10.14
N GLN A 202 -2.20 -9.25 9.67
CA GLN A 202 -2.70 -10.23 8.74
C GLN A 202 -3.34 -11.44 9.42
N GLU A 203 -2.89 -11.86 10.60
CA GLU A 203 -3.50 -13.01 11.27
C GLU A 203 -4.93 -12.67 11.72
N GLU A 204 -5.86 -13.60 11.53
CA GLU A 204 -7.24 -13.40 11.96
C GLU A 204 -7.27 -13.38 13.49
N GLY A 205 -7.77 -12.27 14.06
CA GLY A 205 -7.77 -12.05 15.50
C GLY A 205 -6.63 -11.17 16.01
N ASP A 206 -5.58 -10.94 15.22
CA ASP A 206 -4.54 -9.98 15.56
C ASP A 206 -4.96 -8.55 15.22
N THR A 207 -4.64 -7.61 16.11
CA THR A 207 -4.97 -6.19 15.99
C THR A 207 -3.81 -5.33 16.47
N LEU A 208 -3.71 -4.11 15.96
CA LEU A 208 -2.78 -3.10 16.47
C LEU A 208 -3.42 -2.36 17.64
N THR A 209 -2.61 -1.99 18.63
CA THR A 209 -3.02 -1.06 19.68
C THR A 209 -2.78 0.39 19.24
N SER A 210 -3.37 1.35 19.97
CA SER A 210 -3.07 2.78 19.77
C SER A 210 -1.58 3.08 19.92
N ASN A 211 -0.88 2.37 20.82
CA ASN A 211 0.55 2.58 21.05
C ASN A 211 1.39 2.11 19.85
N ASP A 212 1.01 0.99 19.22
CA ASP A 212 1.68 0.50 18.01
C ASP A 212 1.52 1.50 16.86
N ILE A 213 0.31 2.05 16.68
CA ILE A 213 0.06 3.11 15.71
C ILE A 213 0.96 4.33 15.97
N ILE A 214 1.02 4.83 17.21
CA ILE A 214 1.80 6.03 17.53
C ILE A 214 3.30 5.79 17.40
N SER A 215 3.79 4.59 17.74
CA SER A 215 5.21 4.22 17.67
C SER A 215 5.67 4.08 16.22
N GLU A 216 4.96 3.29 15.42
CA GLU A 216 5.41 2.87 14.09
C GLU A 216 4.93 3.82 12.97
N TYR A 217 3.93 4.65 13.27
CA TYR A 217 3.27 5.54 12.31
C TYR A 217 3.04 6.95 12.89
N PRO A 218 4.12 7.69 13.22
CA PRO A 218 4.03 9.01 13.85
C PRO A 218 3.35 10.07 12.97
N ASP A 219 3.25 9.84 11.66
CA ASP A 219 2.60 10.76 10.71
C ASP A 219 1.08 10.59 10.62
N LEU A 220 0.52 9.52 11.20
CA LEU A 220 -0.93 9.30 11.23
C LEU A 220 -1.62 10.31 12.13
N ARG A 221 -2.74 10.85 11.65
CA ARG A 221 -3.57 11.82 12.38
C ARG A 221 -4.99 11.29 12.54
N LEU A 222 -5.64 11.66 13.64
CA LEU A 222 -7.08 11.40 13.82
C LEU A 222 -7.88 12.14 12.73
N VAL A 223 -8.90 11.48 12.19
CA VAL A 223 -9.72 11.97 11.05
C VAL A 223 -11.22 11.96 11.30
#